data_AF-A0A397EU87-F1
#
_entry.id   AF-A0A397EU87-F1
#
_cell.length_a   1.000
_cell.length_b   1.000
_cell.length_c   1.000
_cell.angle_alpha   90.00
_cell.angle_beta   90.00
_cell.angle_gamma   90.00
#
_symmetry.space_group_name_H-M   'P 1'
#
loop_
_entity.id
_entity.type
_entity.pdbx_description
1 polymer ?
#
loop_
_entity_poly.entity_id
_entity_poly.type
_entity_poly.pdbx_seq_one_letter_code
_entity_poly.pdbx_strand_id
1 'polypeptide(L)'
;MDVTPPATPPGRPRLKEGPKKPPKKFRNVHVSFKKKQAVIDSFDEMGMAATLLKHFPHLRGPPLDTTRKKVYAWLKQRAHIKVKATNPRTSKHLCSRELGMATTLPKESEEQIAMWVHSMRKDGVPVTPQMIQIMALETAIDVGLDESAFVASWSWLEGFKRRFRLSLRTRTRQGEDTQGDGDAALATFSARVAQVVRDNDIDVIYNAGQTGVNYEYLPTKALNARGNNTVWIKCGGKSKDRATAMVMADSTGKKYPLFLVLKTPASKIKAVVQENLTLRQGFGKQLWKDVEPLQNRFQCRIYGNPTAWWNSLIGVGGLPSLPLC
;
A
#
# COMPACT_ATOMS: atom_id res chain seq x y z
N MET A 1 22.08 11.46 6.49
CA MET A 1 21.20 11.88 5.37
C MET A 1 19.90 12.34 5.99
N ASP A 2 19.60 13.61 5.82
CA ASP A 2 18.45 14.27 6.44
C ASP A 2 17.19 13.89 5.67
N VAL A 3 16.35 13.04 6.24
CA VAL A 3 15.13 12.55 5.59
C VAL A 3 14.04 13.56 5.85
N THR A 4 13.90 14.54 4.94
CA THR A 4 12.75 15.44 4.92
C THR A 4 11.46 14.61 4.89
N PRO A 5 10.52 14.81 5.85
CA PRO A 5 9.26 14.10 5.85
C PRO A 5 8.45 14.46 4.59
N PRO A 6 7.67 13.51 4.04
CA PRO A 6 6.88 13.76 2.85
C PRO A 6 5.93 14.95 3.10
N ALA A 7 5.95 15.91 2.16
CA ALA A 7 5.13 17.11 2.23
C ALA A 7 3.65 16.74 2.42
N THR A 8 3.00 17.40 3.37
CA THR A 8 1.55 17.25 3.54
C THR A 8 0.87 17.73 2.25
N PRO A 9 -0.10 16.98 1.71
CA PRO A 9 -0.80 17.41 0.52
C PRO A 9 -1.43 18.78 0.77
N PRO A 10 -1.30 19.74 -0.17
CA PRO A 10 -1.80 21.08 0.03
C PRO A 10 -3.28 21.03 0.36
N GLY A 11 -3.64 21.55 1.52
CA GLY A 11 -5.04 21.73 1.89
C GLY A 11 -5.75 22.61 0.87
N ARG A 12 -7.09 22.52 0.82
CA ARG A 12 -7.91 23.30 -0.10
C ARG A 12 -7.48 24.79 -0.08
N PRO A 13 -7.14 25.40 -1.24
CA PRO A 13 -6.75 26.80 -1.29
C PRO A 13 -7.82 27.68 -0.64
N ARG A 14 -7.41 28.53 0.30
CA ARG A 14 -8.31 29.60 0.77
C ARG A 14 -8.41 30.62 -0.35
N LEU A 15 -9.59 30.73 -0.99
CA LEU A 15 -9.93 31.92 -1.77
C LEU A 15 -9.88 33.12 -0.82
N LYS A 16 -8.78 33.88 -0.85
CA LYS A 16 -8.61 35.12 -0.08
C LYS A 16 -9.21 36.32 -0.80
N GLU A 17 -9.51 36.19 -2.09
CA GLU A 17 -10.01 37.26 -2.94
C GLU A 17 -11.51 37.09 -3.16
N GLY A 18 -12.29 37.84 -2.38
CA GLY A 18 -13.73 37.91 -2.49
C GLY A 18 -14.34 38.64 -1.29
N PRO A 19 -15.50 39.30 -1.46
CA PRO A 19 -16.17 39.99 -0.37
C PRO A 19 -16.43 39.03 0.80
N LYS A 20 -16.20 39.51 2.03
CA LYS A 20 -16.47 38.73 3.25
C LYS A 20 -17.89 38.17 3.19
N LYS A 21 -18.05 36.87 3.44
CA LYS A 21 -19.39 36.25 3.49
C LYS A 21 -20.29 37.07 4.42
N PRO A 22 -21.47 37.52 3.96
CA PRO A 22 -22.38 38.26 4.81
C PRO A 22 -22.73 37.43 6.06
N PRO A 23 -22.93 38.08 7.22
CA PRO A 23 -23.31 37.37 8.43
C PRO A 23 -24.58 36.57 8.18
N LYS A 24 -24.59 35.31 8.61
CA LYS A 24 -25.77 34.44 8.46
C LYS A 24 -26.95 35.05 9.19
N LYS A 25 -27.95 35.54 8.44
CA LYS A 25 -29.21 36.08 8.97
C LYS A 25 -30.03 35.05 9.76
N PHE A 26 -29.84 33.77 9.47
CA PHE A 26 -30.56 32.67 10.12
C PHE A 26 -29.58 31.67 10.76
N ARG A 27 -29.73 31.44 12.07
CA ARG A 27 -29.01 30.37 12.79
C ARG A 27 -29.94 29.17 12.97
N ASN A 28 -29.68 28.10 12.20
CA ASN A 28 -30.39 26.84 12.41
C ASN A 28 -29.90 26.18 13.71
N VAL A 29 -30.76 26.18 14.73
CA VAL A 29 -30.52 25.40 15.95
C VAL A 29 -30.89 23.95 15.64
N HIS A 30 -29.88 23.08 15.58
CA HIS A 30 -30.07 21.64 15.47
C HIS A 30 -30.17 21.01 16.85
N VAL A 31 -30.99 19.98 16.96
CA VAL A 31 -31.30 19.29 18.21
C VAL A 31 -30.80 17.84 18.11
N SER A 32 -30.27 17.29 19.21
CA SER A 32 -29.77 15.91 19.25
C SER A 32 -30.88 14.88 19.06
N PHE A 33 -30.55 13.69 18.56
CA PHE A 33 -31.51 12.60 18.44
C PHE A 33 -32.14 12.22 19.79
N LYS A 34 -31.37 12.24 20.88
CA LYS A 34 -31.89 12.03 22.24
C LYS A 34 -32.98 13.05 22.62
N LYS A 35 -32.74 14.34 22.35
CA LYS A 35 -33.73 15.39 22.66
C LYS A 35 -34.93 15.33 21.71
N LYS A 36 -34.73 14.99 20.43
CA LYS A 36 -35.85 14.74 19.49
C LYS A 36 -36.73 13.59 19.98
N GLN A 37 -36.15 12.49 20.47
CA GLN A 37 -36.90 11.36 21.02
C GLN A 37 -37.72 11.80 22.23
N ALA A 38 -37.14 12.51 23.20
CA ALA A 38 -37.88 13.00 24.37
C ALA A 38 -39.05 13.94 24.02
N VAL A 39 -38.90 14.73 22.94
CA VAL A 39 -39.98 15.58 22.41
C VAL A 39 -41.09 14.75 21.77
N ILE A 40 -40.74 13.69 21.04
CA ILE A 40 -41.71 12.74 20.46
C ILE A 40 -42.46 12.02 21.59
N ASP A 41 -41.76 11.54 22.60
CA ASP A 41 -42.36 10.83 23.74
C ASP A 41 -43.35 11.75 24.49
N SER A 42 -42.97 13.02 24.73
CA SER A 42 -43.87 13.99 25.36
C SER A 42 -45.07 14.37 24.48
N PHE A 43 -44.91 14.32 23.15
CA PHE A 43 -46.02 14.53 22.21
C PHE A 43 -47.01 13.36 22.25
N ASP A 44 -46.52 12.13 22.27
CA ASP A 44 -47.36 10.93 22.37
C ASP A 44 -48.15 10.92 23.69
N GLU A 45 -47.61 11.52 24.76
CA GLU A 45 -48.23 11.56 26.10
C GLU A 45 -49.21 12.73 26.31
N MET A 46 -48.86 13.96 25.91
CA MET A 46 -49.60 15.18 26.28
C MET A 46 -50.05 16.03 25.07
N GLY A 47 -49.76 15.59 23.84
CA GLY A 47 -50.06 16.33 22.62
C GLY A 47 -49.18 17.57 22.38
N MET A 48 -49.42 18.24 21.24
CA MET A 48 -48.51 19.27 20.70
C MET A 48 -48.35 20.51 21.60
N ALA A 49 -49.47 21.05 22.11
CA ALA A 49 -49.45 22.31 22.85
C ALA A 49 -48.64 22.18 24.16
N ALA A 50 -48.91 21.14 24.94
CA ALA A 50 -48.18 20.84 26.18
C ALA A 50 -46.71 20.48 25.90
N THR A 51 -46.42 19.76 24.82
CA THR A 51 -45.05 19.41 24.41
C THR A 51 -44.20 20.64 24.11
N LEU A 52 -44.77 21.60 23.37
CA LEU A 52 -44.07 22.85 23.06
C LEU A 52 -43.80 23.67 24.32
N LEU A 53 -44.76 23.73 25.25
CA LEU A 53 -44.58 24.42 26.52
C LEU A 53 -43.48 23.77 27.38
N LYS A 54 -43.48 22.42 27.47
CA LYS A 54 -42.49 21.65 28.26
C LYS A 54 -41.07 21.77 27.72
N HIS A 55 -40.89 21.70 26.39
CA HIS A 55 -39.56 21.61 25.79
C HIS A 55 -39.02 22.90 25.21
N PHE A 56 -39.89 23.87 24.91
CA PHE A 56 -39.53 25.15 24.31
C PHE A 56 -40.28 26.32 25.00
N PRO A 57 -40.22 26.43 26.34
CA PRO A 57 -41.04 27.38 27.10
C PRO A 57 -40.79 28.85 26.74
N HIS A 58 -39.59 29.17 26.25
CA HIS A 58 -39.14 30.52 25.90
C HIS A 58 -39.56 30.98 24.50
N LEU A 59 -40.10 30.10 23.66
CA LEU A 59 -40.49 30.46 22.30
C LEU A 59 -41.91 31.04 22.27
N ARG A 60 -42.08 32.14 21.53
CA ARG A 60 -43.37 32.81 21.29
C ARG A 60 -43.46 33.21 19.82
N GLY A 61 -44.68 33.40 19.30
CA GLY A 61 -44.91 33.91 17.94
C GLY A 61 -44.29 33.04 16.82
N PRO A 62 -43.74 33.63 15.75
CA PRO A 62 -43.22 32.90 14.58
C PRO A 62 -42.14 31.83 14.88
N PRO A 63 -41.21 32.02 15.83
CA PRO A 63 -40.29 30.97 16.29
C PRO A 63 -40.97 29.72 16.86
N LEU A 64 -42.08 29.89 17.56
CA LEU A 64 -42.86 28.78 18.12
C LEU A 64 -43.54 27.98 16.99
N ASP A 65 -44.10 28.67 15.99
CA ASP A 65 -44.68 28.05 14.79
C ASP A 65 -43.65 27.24 13.99
N THR A 66 -42.46 27.81 13.79
CA THR A 66 -41.33 27.13 13.14
C THR A 66 -40.93 25.86 13.91
N THR A 67 -40.96 25.90 15.24
CA THR A 67 -40.62 24.76 16.08
C THR A 67 -41.72 23.69 16.03
N ARG A 68 -42.99 24.09 16.04
CA ARG A 68 -44.14 23.17 15.81
C ARG A 68 -43.98 22.40 14.50
N LYS A 69 -43.65 23.10 13.40
CA LYS A 69 -43.38 22.48 12.09
C LYS A 69 -42.21 21.48 12.14
N LYS A 70 -41.14 21.79 12.89
CA LYS A 70 -40.01 20.86 13.10
C LYS A 70 -40.43 19.61 13.88
N VAL A 71 -41.27 19.75 14.91
CA VAL A 71 -41.78 18.61 15.68
C VAL A 71 -42.59 17.68 14.76
N TYR A 72 -43.47 18.21 13.92
CA TYR A 72 -44.17 17.39 12.92
C TYR A 72 -43.22 16.69 11.94
N ALA A 73 -42.16 17.36 11.49
CA ALA A 73 -41.14 16.73 10.65
C ALA A 73 -40.40 15.60 11.39
N TRP A 74 -40.15 15.74 12.69
CA TRP A 74 -39.56 14.67 13.52
C TRP A 74 -40.52 13.50 13.71
N LEU A 75 -41.82 13.76 13.92
CA LEU A 75 -42.84 12.72 14.03
C LEU A 75 -42.90 11.86 12.75
N LYS A 76 -42.78 12.47 11.57
CA LYS A 76 -42.67 11.73 10.29
C LYS A 76 -41.43 10.82 10.22
N GLN A 77 -40.38 11.12 10.97
CA GLN A 77 -39.11 10.36 11.01
C GLN A 77 -38.92 9.57 12.32
N ARG A 78 -40.00 9.27 13.06
CA ARG A 78 -39.93 8.69 14.42
C ARG A 78 -39.08 7.42 14.51
N ALA A 79 -39.21 6.52 13.53
CA ALA A 79 -38.47 5.24 13.53
C ALA A 79 -36.95 5.47 13.45
N HIS A 80 -36.50 6.33 12.54
CA HIS A 80 -35.09 6.69 12.39
C HIS A 80 -34.54 7.41 13.63
N ILE A 81 -35.31 8.34 14.19
CA ILE A 81 -34.91 9.07 15.39
C ILE A 81 -34.75 8.11 16.57
N LYS A 82 -35.68 7.16 16.76
CA LYS A 82 -35.62 6.15 17.81
C LYS A 82 -34.36 5.30 17.70
N VAL A 83 -34.06 4.76 16.52
CA VAL A 83 -32.84 3.96 16.26
C VAL A 83 -31.56 4.75 16.59
N LYS A 84 -31.51 6.04 16.23
CA LYS A 84 -30.34 6.88 16.51
C LYS A 84 -30.25 7.31 17.98
N ALA A 85 -31.38 7.50 18.65
CA ALA A 85 -31.46 7.94 20.04
C ALA A 85 -31.07 6.83 21.02
N THR A 86 -31.46 5.58 20.75
CA THR A 86 -31.15 4.42 21.60
C THR A 86 -29.68 4.00 21.53
N ASN A 87 -28.99 4.27 20.43
CA ASN A 87 -27.56 3.97 20.28
C ASN A 87 -26.69 5.04 20.98
N PRO A 88 -25.88 4.67 22.01
CA PRO A 88 -25.05 5.62 22.75
C PRO A 88 -24.13 6.46 21.86
N ARG A 89 -23.59 5.86 20.80
CA ARG A 89 -22.66 6.50 19.86
C ARG A 89 -23.33 7.57 19.00
N THR A 90 -24.63 7.46 18.72
CA THR A 90 -25.33 8.40 17.82
C THR A 90 -26.34 9.29 18.54
N SER A 91 -26.66 9.01 19.81
CA SER A 91 -27.69 9.72 20.58
C SER A 91 -27.47 11.24 20.67
N LYS A 92 -26.21 11.67 20.78
CA LYS A 92 -25.81 13.09 20.85
C LYS A 92 -25.66 13.76 19.48
N HIS A 93 -25.74 13.00 18.37
CA HIS A 93 -25.61 13.58 17.04
C HIS A 93 -26.81 14.48 16.72
N LEU A 94 -26.52 15.61 16.05
CA LEU A 94 -27.52 16.60 15.66
C LEU A 94 -28.17 16.30 14.30
N CYS A 95 -27.41 15.61 13.44
CA CYS A 95 -27.78 15.18 12.11
C CYS A 95 -27.07 13.86 11.81
N SER A 96 -27.64 13.06 10.90
CA SER A 96 -26.98 11.89 10.34
C SER A 96 -26.96 12.02 8.83
N ARG A 97 -25.80 11.81 8.22
CA ARG A 97 -25.69 11.56 6.78
C ARG A 97 -25.54 10.06 6.56
N GLU A 98 -26.08 9.57 5.45
CA GLU A 98 -25.83 8.20 5.03
C GLU A 98 -24.34 8.00 4.71
N LEU A 99 -23.83 6.80 4.99
CA LEU A 99 -22.48 6.42 4.59
C LEU A 99 -22.38 6.48 3.06
N GLY A 100 -21.43 7.26 2.54
CA GLY A 100 -21.24 7.46 1.09
C GLY A 100 -21.76 8.80 0.55
N MET A 101 -22.57 9.55 1.30
CA MET A 101 -23.13 10.85 0.84
C MET A 101 -22.11 12.00 0.66
N ALA A 102 -20.85 11.80 1.03
CA ALA A 102 -19.81 12.82 0.90
C ALA A 102 -18.56 12.27 0.20
N THR A 103 -18.70 11.17 -0.56
CA THR A 103 -17.61 10.67 -1.39
C THR A 103 -17.57 11.47 -2.68
N THR A 104 -16.35 11.76 -3.14
CA THR A 104 -16.06 12.40 -4.42
C THR A 104 -16.39 11.47 -5.59
N LEU A 105 -16.18 10.16 -5.41
CA LEU A 105 -16.62 9.15 -6.36
C LEU A 105 -18.08 8.72 -6.03
N PRO A 106 -18.96 8.57 -7.04
CA PRO A 106 -20.32 8.05 -6.84
C PRO A 106 -20.32 6.69 -6.16
N LYS A 107 -21.38 6.41 -5.39
CA LYS A 107 -21.51 5.16 -4.64
C LYS A 107 -21.48 3.93 -5.55
N GLU A 108 -22.17 3.98 -6.67
CA GLU A 108 -22.22 2.89 -7.66
C GLU A 108 -20.83 2.58 -8.23
N SER A 109 -20.06 3.61 -8.56
CA SER A 109 -18.67 3.47 -9.00
C SER A 109 -17.78 2.80 -7.94
N GLU A 110 -17.94 3.17 -6.66
CA GLU A 110 -17.22 2.48 -5.58
C GLU A 110 -17.67 1.01 -5.43
N GLU A 111 -18.95 0.70 -5.64
CA GLU A 111 -19.47 -0.66 -5.63
C GLU A 111 -18.85 -1.50 -6.77
N GLN A 112 -18.66 -0.93 -7.97
CA GLN A 112 -17.97 -1.61 -9.07
C GLN A 112 -16.52 -1.93 -8.72
N ILE A 113 -15.78 -0.99 -8.13
CA ILE A 113 -14.41 -1.24 -7.67
C ILE A 113 -14.42 -2.36 -6.60
N ALA A 114 -15.39 -2.38 -5.70
CA ALA A 114 -15.50 -3.43 -4.69
C ALA A 114 -15.82 -4.81 -5.30
N MET A 115 -16.66 -4.87 -6.33
CA MET A 115 -16.94 -6.10 -7.09
C MET A 115 -15.69 -6.60 -7.81
N TRP A 116 -14.94 -5.71 -8.46
CA TRP A 116 -13.67 -6.04 -9.08
C TRP A 116 -12.65 -6.60 -8.07
N VAL A 117 -12.53 -5.97 -6.89
CA VAL A 117 -11.69 -6.48 -5.80
C VAL A 117 -12.12 -7.89 -5.38
N HIS A 118 -13.43 -8.16 -5.30
CA HIS A 118 -13.94 -9.48 -4.94
C HIS A 118 -13.62 -10.53 -6.03
N SER A 119 -13.80 -10.19 -7.30
CA SER A 119 -13.48 -11.06 -8.44
C SER A 119 -12.00 -11.46 -8.45
N MET A 120 -11.10 -10.47 -8.38
CA MET A 120 -9.66 -10.73 -8.36
C MET A 120 -9.26 -11.68 -7.22
N ARG A 121 -9.88 -11.52 -6.05
CA ARG A 121 -9.64 -12.42 -4.91
C ARG A 121 -10.24 -13.80 -5.08
N LYS A 122 -11.41 -13.92 -5.71
CA LYS A 122 -11.99 -15.22 -6.05
C LYS A 122 -11.02 -16.03 -6.90
N ASP A 123 -10.29 -15.35 -7.78
CA ASP A 123 -9.27 -15.95 -8.64
C ASP A 123 -7.90 -16.12 -7.96
N GLY A 124 -7.80 -15.74 -6.68
CA GLY A 124 -6.57 -15.81 -5.86
C GLY A 124 -5.53 -14.75 -6.22
N VAL A 125 -5.90 -13.71 -6.98
CA VAL A 125 -5.02 -12.60 -7.36
C VAL A 125 -4.92 -11.62 -6.18
N PRO A 126 -3.70 -11.30 -5.72
CA PRO A 126 -3.50 -10.36 -4.63
C PRO A 126 -3.80 -8.93 -5.11
N VAL A 127 -4.69 -8.23 -4.39
CA VAL A 127 -5.03 -6.83 -4.68
C VAL A 127 -4.34 -5.89 -3.68
N THR A 128 -3.48 -5.01 -4.18
CA THR A 128 -2.73 -4.04 -3.37
C THR A 128 -3.48 -2.70 -3.24
N PRO A 129 -3.12 -1.84 -2.27
CA PRO A 129 -3.60 -0.46 -2.17
C PRO A 129 -3.45 0.34 -3.46
N GLN A 130 -2.27 0.28 -4.08
CA GLN A 130 -1.97 0.98 -5.33
C GLN A 130 -2.90 0.53 -6.45
N MET A 131 -3.16 -0.77 -6.59
CA MET A 131 -4.10 -1.26 -7.61
C MET A 131 -5.50 -0.67 -7.44
N ILE A 132 -5.99 -0.54 -6.20
CA ILE A 132 -7.30 0.10 -5.96
C ILE A 132 -7.27 1.59 -6.29
N GLN A 133 -6.19 2.29 -5.97
CA GLN A 133 -6.06 3.70 -6.31
C GLN A 133 -6.06 3.90 -7.83
N ILE A 134 -5.34 3.06 -8.58
CA ILE A 134 -5.34 3.07 -10.05
C ILE A 134 -6.76 2.82 -10.59
N MET A 135 -7.41 1.73 -10.16
CA MET A 135 -8.78 1.43 -10.59
C MET A 135 -9.75 2.56 -10.25
N ALA A 136 -9.57 3.24 -9.12
CA ALA A 136 -10.41 4.36 -8.72
C ALA A 136 -10.18 5.61 -9.56
N LEU A 137 -8.94 5.88 -9.98
CA LEU A 137 -8.62 6.97 -10.90
C LEU A 137 -9.21 6.70 -12.29
N GLU A 138 -9.06 5.47 -12.80
CA GLU A 138 -9.69 5.05 -14.06
C GLU A 138 -11.21 5.21 -13.99
N THR A 139 -11.84 4.71 -12.91
CA THR A 139 -13.28 4.87 -12.71
C THR A 139 -13.68 6.34 -12.62
N ALA A 140 -12.84 7.21 -12.05
CA ALA A 140 -13.11 8.64 -11.97
C ALA A 140 -13.10 9.31 -13.35
N ILE A 141 -12.16 8.92 -14.22
CA ILE A 141 -12.12 9.35 -15.63
C ILE A 141 -13.40 8.92 -16.34
N ASP A 142 -13.83 7.67 -16.16
CA ASP A 142 -15.04 7.12 -16.81
C ASP A 142 -16.33 7.87 -16.41
N VAL A 143 -16.41 8.36 -15.17
CA VAL A 143 -17.55 9.17 -14.71
C VAL A 143 -17.39 10.67 -14.98
N GLY A 144 -16.34 11.08 -15.71
CA GLY A 144 -16.11 12.46 -16.12
C GLY A 144 -15.59 13.38 -15.01
N LEU A 145 -14.91 12.82 -14.00
CA LEU A 145 -14.22 13.62 -12.98
C LEU A 145 -12.82 14.00 -13.47
N ASP A 146 -12.50 15.28 -13.30
CA ASP A 146 -11.15 15.80 -13.55
C ASP A 146 -10.14 15.32 -12.48
N GLU A 147 -8.85 15.28 -12.84
CA GLU A 147 -7.76 14.86 -11.94
C GLU A 147 -7.70 15.72 -10.67
N SER A 148 -8.07 17.02 -10.76
CA SER A 148 -8.12 17.90 -9.60
C SER A 148 -9.30 17.60 -8.66
N ALA A 149 -10.34 16.94 -9.15
CA ALA A 149 -11.55 16.60 -8.40
C ALA A 149 -11.41 15.28 -7.62
N PHE A 150 -10.61 14.33 -8.12
CA PHE A 150 -10.38 13.05 -7.47
C PHE A 150 -8.95 12.52 -7.67
N VAL A 151 -8.21 12.41 -6.56
CA VAL A 151 -6.81 11.95 -6.57
C VAL A 151 -6.60 10.57 -5.93
N ALA A 152 -7.68 9.80 -5.71
CA ALA A 152 -7.67 8.52 -5.02
C ALA A 152 -6.80 8.52 -3.73
N SER A 153 -6.95 9.57 -2.91
CA SER A 153 -6.08 9.83 -1.76
C SER A 153 -6.08 8.68 -0.73
N TRP A 154 -5.05 8.66 0.12
CA TRP A 154 -4.98 7.67 1.21
C TRP A 154 -6.21 7.72 2.13
N SER A 155 -6.74 8.91 2.42
CA SER A 155 -7.94 9.08 3.25
C SER A 155 -9.19 8.54 2.56
N TRP A 156 -9.30 8.71 1.23
CA TRP A 156 -10.36 8.07 0.44
C TRP A 156 -10.23 6.55 0.51
N LEU A 157 -9.03 6.00 0.31
CA LEU A 157 -8.78 4.55 0.36
C LEU A 157 -9.11 3.95 1.74
N GLU A 158 -8.74 4.62 2.83
CA GLU A 158 -9.14 4.22 4.19
C GLU A 158 -10.68 4.24 4.37
N GLY A 159 -11.34 5.25 3.80
CA GLY A 159 -12.79 5.32 3.72
C GLY A 159 -13.39 4.14 2.96
N PHE A 160 -12.87 3.86 1.77
CA PHE A 160 -13.30 2.78 0.88
C PHE A 160 -13.18 1.43 1.59
N LYS A 161 -12.00 1.14 2.16
CA LYS A 161 -11.77 -0.09 2.94
C LYS A 161 -12.78 -0.25 4.08
N ARG A 162 -13.11 0.83 4.79
CA ARG A 162 -14.09 0.80 5.87
C ARG A 162 -15.52 0.53 5.36
N ARG A 163 -15.91 1.17 4.26
CA ARG A 163 -17.24 0.99 3.63
C ARG A 163 -17.45 -0.44 3.15
N PHE A 164 -16.46 -1.02 2.49
CA PHE A 164 -16.53 -2.38 1.93
C PHE A 164 -15.92 -3.47 2.83
N ARG A 165 -15.66 -3.16 4.10
CA ARG A 165 -15.14 -4.09 5.12
C ARG A 165 -13.86 -4.82 4.69
N LEU A 166 -12.95 -4.11 4.04
CA LEU A 166 -11.65 -4.60 3.62
C LEU A 166 -10.57 -4.29 4.67
N SER A 167 -9.56 -5.15 4.75
CA SER A 167 -8.38 -4.98 5.60
C SER A 167 -7.12 -5.44 4.88
N LEU A 168 -6.01 -4.73 5.06
CA LEU A 168 -4.71 -5.20 4.61
C LEU A 168 -4.33 -6.45 5.41
N ARG A 169 -3.82 -7.46 4.73
CA ARG A 169 -3.21 -8.63 5.35
C ARG A 169 -1.79 -8.77 4.83
N THR A 170 -0.85 -8.91 5.76
CA THR A 170 0.56 -9.15 5.46
C THR A 170 0.82 -10.65 5.52
N ARG A 171 1.66 -11.16 4.63
CA ARG A 171 2.15 -12.53 4.71
C ARG A 171 2.99 -12.72 5.99
N THR A 172 2.54 -13.55 6.92
CA THR A 172 3.25 -13.83 8.18
C THR A 172 4.31 -14.92 7.99
N ARG A 173 5.53 -14.50 7.62
CA ARG A 173 6.81 -15.11 8.05
C ARG A 173 7.98 -14.27 7.55
N GLN A 174 8.64 -13.56 8.48
CA GLN A 174 10.09 -13.34 8.53
C GLN A 174 10.44 -12.60 9.83
N GLY A 175 11.37 -13.18 10.59
CA GLY A 175 12.06 -12.49 11.68
C GLY A 175 13.26 -11.78 11.09
N GLU A 176 13.46 -10.54 11.52
CA GLU A 176 14.65 -9.76 11.24
C GLU A 176 15.21 -9.32 12.59
N ASP A 177 16.52 -9.44 12.73
CA ASP A 177 17.28 -9.21 13.95
C ASP A 177 17.36 -7.70 14.25
N THR A 178 17.40 -7.34 15.54
CA THR A 178 17.32 -5.95 15.98
C THR A 178 18.72 -5.35 16.07
N GLN A 179 18.97 -4.30 15.30
CA GLN A 179 20.25 -3.63 15.15
C GLN A 179 20.52 -2.69 16.33
N GLY A 180 21.20 -3.18 17.38
CA GLY A 180 21.73 -2.38 18.49
C GLY A 180 23.26 -2.24 18.52
N ASP A 181 23.99 -3.27 18.07
CA ASP A 181 25.46 -3.34 18.15
C ASP A 181 26.19 -2.90 16.86
N GLY A 182 25.47 -2.39 15.86
CA GLY A 182 26.01 -2.18 14.51
C GLY A 182 26.99 -1.01 14.37
N ASP A 183 26.80 0.08 15.11
CA ASP A 183 27.50 1.34 14.85
C ASP A 183 28.97 1.32 15.30
N ALA A 184 29.24 0.73 16.48
CA ALA A 184 30.61 0.58 16.98
C ALA A 184 31.42 -0.44 16.14
N ALA A 185 30.76 -1.51 15.68
CA ALA A 185 31.37 -2.49 14.79
C ALA A 185 31.68 -1.87 13.41
N LEU A 186 30.79 -1.02 12.88
CA LEU A 186 30.98 -0.32 11.61
C LEU A 186 32.16 0.66 11.67
N ALA A 187 32.29 1.43 12.77
CA ALA A 187 33.40 2.37 12.95
C ALA A 187 34.76 1.65 12.99
N THR A 188 34.84 0.56 13.76
CA THR A 188 36.05 -0.27 13.87
C THR A 188 36.44 -0.89 12.52
N PHE A 189 35.46 -1.41 11.78
CA PHE A 189 35.69 -1.97 10.46
C PHE A 189 36.16 -0.92 9.46
N SER A 190 35.51 0.25 9.43
CA SER A 190 35.85 1.35 8.51
C SER A 190 37.27 1.87 8.72
N ALA A 191 37.70 2.02 9.98
CA ALA A 191 39.05 2.44 10.32
C ALA A 191 40.10 1.43 9.82
N ARG A 192 39.82 0.13 9.99
CA ARG A 192 40.69 -0.95 9.50
C ARG A 192 40.79 -0.97 7.97
N VAL A 193 39.68 -0.83 7.25
CA VAL A 193 39.68 -0.77 5.78
C VAL A 193 40.51 0.42 5.30
N ALA A 194 40.32 1.61 5.90
CA ALA A 194 41.08 2.79 5.53
C ALA A 194 42.59 2.63 5.76
N GLN A 195 42.99 1.91 6.82
CA GLN A 195 44.40 1.59 7.06
C GLN A 195 44.97 0.68 5.98
N VAL A 196 44.27 -0.41 5.64
CA VAL A 196 44.68 -1.34 4.57
C VAL A 196 44.83 -0.62 3.23
N VAL A 197 43.91 0.29 2.90
CA VAL A 197 43.96 1.08 1.67
C VAL A 197 45.23 1.93 1.60
N ARG A 198 45.59 2.60 2.69
CA ARG A 198 46.83 3.41 2.76
C ARG A 198 48.08 2.55 2.70
N ASP A 199 48.12 1.45 3.45
CA ASP A 199 49.32 0.63 3.59
C ASP A 199 49.67 -0.13 2.30
N ASN A 200 48.68 -0.37 1.43
CA ASN A 200 48.83 -1.15 0.21
C ASN A 200 48.63 -0.31 -1.07
N ASP A 201 48.56 1.02 -0.96
CA ASP A 201 48.35 1.94 -2.09
C ASP A 201 47.17 1.52 -3.00
N ILE A 202 46.03 1.20 -2.37
CA ILE A 202 44.87 0.66 -3.10
C ILE A 202 44.11 1.80 -3.77
N ASP A 203 44.20 1.86 -5.10
CA ASP A 203 43.48 2.86 -5.92
C ASP A 203 41.98 2.58 -6.03
N VAL A 204 41.61 1.30 -6.20
CA VAL A 204 40.23 0.89 -6.53
C VAL A 204 39.77 -0.26 -5.65
N ILE A 205 38.63 -0.07 -4.98
CA ILE A 205 38.00 -1.09 -4.14
C ILE A 205 36.77 -1.63 -4.88
N TYR A 206 36.71 -2.94 -5.07
CA TYR A 206 35.55 -3.61 -5.65
C TYR A 206 34.65 -4.14 -4.55
N ASN A 207 33.37 -3.76 -4.58
CA ASN A 207 32.33 -4.37 -3.76
C ASN A 207 31.48 -5.29 -4.63
N ALA A 208 31.32 -6.54 -4.19
CA ALA A 208 30.46 -7.52 -4.83
C ALA A 208 29.45 -8.07 -3.83
N GLY A 209 28.17 -8.00 -4.19
CA GLY A 209 27.07 -8.51 -3.38
C GLY A 209 26.23 -9.52 -4.16
N GLN A 210 25.67 -10.50 -3.45
CA GLN A 210 24.74 -11.47 -4.05
C GLN A 210 23.32 -11.18 -3.58
N THR A 211 22.39 -11.19 -4.52
CA THR A 211 20.96 -11.00 -4.25
C THR A 211 20.12 -12.05 -4.97
N GLY A 212 19.05 -12.49 -4.33
CA GLY A 212 18.09 -13.41 -4.92
C GLY A 212 17.14 -12.68 -5.86
N VAL A 213 17.11 -13.08 -7.13
CA VAL A 213 16.13 -12.62 -8.12
C VAL A 213 15.04 -13.68 -8.23
N ASN A 214 13.91 -13.43 -7.58
CA ASN A 214 12.78 -14.37 -7.56
C ASN A 214 12.07 -14.38 -8.92
N TYR A 215 11.71 -15.57 -9.42
CA TYR A 215 10.94 -15.68 -10.68
C TYR A 215 9.49 -15.21 -10.52
N GLU A 216 8.93 -15.36 -9.31
CA GLU A 216 7.57 -14.95 -8.99
C GLU A 216 7.60 -13.96 -7.82
N TYR A 217 7.26 -12.70 -8.09
CA TYR A 217 7.16 -11.68 -7.06
C TYR A 217 5.69 -11.48 -6.67
N LEU A 218 5.26 -12.15 -5.60
CA LEU A 218 3.93 -11.96 -5.04
C LEU A 218 3.92 -10.78 -4.06
N PRO A 219 2.94 -9.85 -4.14
CA PRO A 219 2.79 -8.78 -3.18
C PRO A 219 2.75 -9.29 -1.72
N THR A 220 3.57 -8.71 -0.86
CA THR A 220 3.64 -9.06 0.58
C THR A 220 2.36 -8.68 1.33
N LYS A 221 1.62 -7.71 0.81
CA LYS A 221 0.39 -7.16 1.39
C LYS A 221 -0.73 -7.23 0.38
N ALA A 222 -1.81 -7.92 0.74
CA ALA A 222 -3.02 -8.01 -0.06
C ALA A 222 -4.23 -7.61 0.78
N LEU A 223 -5.15 -6.85 0.20
CA LEU A 223 -6.43 -6.57 0.84
C LEU A 223 -7.26 -7.85 0.88
N ASN A 224 -7.99 -8.05 1.96
CA ASN A 224 -8.92 -9.17 2.18
C ASN A 224 -10.17 -8.73 2.94
N ALA A 225 -11.20 -9.57 2.94
CA ALA A 225 -12.36 -9.37 3.79
C ALA A 225 -11.94 -9.37 5.26
N ARG A 226 -12.45 -8.41 6.02
CA ARG A 226 -12.18 -8.28 7.44
C ARG A 226 -12.75 -9.50 8.18
N GLY A 227 -11.90 -10.17 8.96
CA GLY A 227 -12.28 -11.33 9.78
C GLY A 227 -11.79 -12.68 9.25
N ASN A 228 -11.22 -12.74 8.05
CA ASN A 228 -10.70 -14.00 7.50
C ASN A 228 -9.41 -14.43 8.20
N ASN A 229 -9.40 -15.67 8.74
CA ASN A 229 -8.24 -16.24 9.42
C ASN A 229 -7.12 -16.63 8.45
N THR A 230 -7.49 -17.12 7.27
CA THR A 230 -6.54 -17.59 6.24
C THR A 230 -6.82 -16.90 4.91
N VAL A 231 -5.76 -16.48 4.22
CA VAL A 231 -5.83 -15.86 2.89
C VAL A 231 -5.09 -16.76 1.91
N TRP A 232 -5.82 -17.29 0.94
CA TRP A 232 -5.24 -18.07 -0.15
C TRP A 232 -4.83 -17.12 -1.29
N ILE A 233 -3.55 -17.12 -1.64
CA ILE A 233 -3.01 -16.40 -2.80
C ILE A 233 -2.58 -17.46 -3.80
N LYS A 234 -3.04 -17.33 -5.04
CA LYS A 234 -2.62 -18.21 -6.12
C LYS A 234 -1.15 -17.94 -6.40
N CYS A 235 -0.34 -18.98 -6.30
CA CYS A 235 1.10 -18.94 -6.57
C CYS A 235 1.39 -20.01 -7.62
N GLY A 236 2.29 -19.73 -8.55
CA GLY A 236 2.80 -20.71 -9.52
C GLY A 236 3.66 -21.82 -8.92
N GLY A 237 3.67 -21.99 -7.60
CA GLY A 237 4.50 -22.97 -6.89
C GLY A 237 5.99 -22.59 -6.81
N LYS A 238 6.38 -21.45 -7.39
CA LYS A 238 7.77 -21.02 -7.58
C LYS A 238 8.14 -19.78 -6.76
N SER A 239 7.34 -19.42 -5.75
CA SER A 239 7.63 -18.28 -4.87
C SER A 239 8.99 -18.33 -4.14
N LYS A 240 9.63 -19.51 -4.10
CA LYS A 240 10.98 -19.71 -3.56
C LYS A 240 12.03 -19.98 -4.64
N ASP A 241 11.62 -20.18 -5.89
CA ASP A 241 12.55 -20.33 -6.99
C ASP A 241 13.12 -18.96 -7.34
N ARG A 242 14.44 -18.89 -7.35
CA ARG A 242 15.19 -17.68 -7.61
C ARG A 242 16.45 -17.99 -8.40
N ALA A 243 16.83 -17.08 -9.28
CA ALA A 243 18.21 -16.96 -9.71
C ALA A 243 18.99 -16.19 -8.65
N THR A 244 20.30 -16.35 -8.61
CA THR A 244 21.16 -15.47 -7.82
C THR A 244 21.83 -14.50 -8.76
N ALA A 245 21.65 -13.21 -8.52
CA ALA A 245 22.37 -12.18 -9.23
C ALA A 245 23.53 -11.69 -8.36
N MET A 246 24.71 -11.58 -8.95
CA MET A 246 25.83 -10.87 -8.35
C MET A 246 25.90 -9.48 -8.95
N VAL A 247 25.83 -8.49 -8.08
CA VAL A 247 26.02 -7.08 -8.42
C VAL A 247 27.41 -6.66 -7.97
N MET A 248 28.10 -5.91 -8.82
CA MET A 248 29.45 -5.43 -8.54
C MET A 248 29.57 -3.96 -8.90
N ALA A 249 30.23 -3.21 -8.04
CA ALA A 249 30.58 -1.82 -8.26
C ALA A 249 31.96 -1.54 -7.67
N ASP A 250 32.66 -0.55 -8.21
CA ASP A 250 33.92 -0.09 -7.63
C ASP A 250 33.76 1.20 -6.80
N SER A 251 34.84 1.61 -6.13
CA SER A 251 34.92 2.82 -5.31
C SER A 251 34.74 4.12 -6.10
N THR A 252 34.84 4.08 -7.43
CA THR A 252 34.57 5.24 -8.30
C THR A 252 33.07 5.38 -8.63
N GLY A 253 32.26 4.39 -8.23
CA GLY A 253 30.84 4.32 -8.53
C GLY A 253 30.51 3.65 -9.86
N LYS A 254 31.52 3.12 -10.57
CA LYS A 254 31.29 2.36 -11.81
C LYS A 254 30.62 1.05 -11.48
N LYS A 255 29.48 0.80 -12.15
CA LYS A 255 28.72 -0.44 -12.03
C LYS A 255 29.14 -1.40 -13.12
N TYR A 256 29.37 -2.65 -12.74
CA TYR A 256 29.78 -3.70 -13.66
C TYR A 256 28.57 -4.54 -14.11
N PRO A 257 28.64 -5.20 -15.27
CA PRO A 257 27.58 -6.06 -15.74
C PRO A 257 27.19 -7.13 -14.72
N LEU A 258 25.91 -7.50 -14.72
CA LEU A 258 25.37 -8.50 -13.82
C LEU A 258 25.95 -9.89 -14.12
N PHE A 259 26.25 -10.64 -13.06
CA PHE A 259 26.48 -12.07 -13.18
C PHE A 259 25.24 -12.80 -12.66
N LEU A 260 24.71 -13.73 -13.45
CA LEU A 260 23.60 -14.58 -13.04
C LEU A 260 24.13 -15.97 -12.71
N VAL A 261 23.69 -16.53 -11.59
CA VAL A 261 23.93 -17.92 -11.21
C VAL A 261 22.58 -18.62 -11.17
N LEU A 262 22.38 -19.54 -12.11
CA LEU A 262 21.16 -20.32 -12.26
C LEU A 262 21.34 -21.71 -11.64
N LYS A 263 20.25 -22.23 -11.08
CA LYS A 263 20.22 -23.59 -10.56
C LYS A 263 20.24 -24.59 -11.73
N THR A 264 21.26 -25.42 -11.82
CA THR A 264 21.29 -26.56 -12.76
C THR A 264 21.85 -27.80 -12.07
N PRO A 265 21.26 -28.98 -12.27
CA PRO A 265 21.83 -30.23 -11.78
C PRO A 265 23.20 -30.47 -12.43
N ALA A 266 24.14 -30.96 -11.64
CA ALA A 266 25.43 -31.42 -12.15
C ALA A 266 25.28 -32.76 -12.88
N SER A 267 26.12 -32.99 -13.89
CA SER A 267 26.21 -34.31 -14.53
C SER A 267 26.70 -35.35 -13.52
N LYS A 268 26.26 -36.61 -13.69
CA LYS A 268 26.78 -37.75 -12.90
C LYS A 268 28.17 -38.19 -13.36
N ILE A 269 28.61 -37.77 -14.55
CA ILE A 269 29.87 -38.17 -15.17
C ILE A 269 30.94 -37.11 -14.89
N LYS A 270 31.98 -37.44 -14.12
CA LYS A 270 33.03 -36.49 -13.68
C LYS A 270 33.73 -35.76 -14.83
N ALA A 271 34.07 -36.46 -15.90
CA ALA A 271 34.70 -35.85 -17.07
C ALA A 271 33.81 -34.76 -17.71
N VAL A 272 32.51 -35.03 -17.80
CA VAL A 272 31.51 -34.09 -18.32
C VAL A 272 31.31 -32.90 -17.36
N VAL A 273 31.40 -33.13 -16.04
CA VAL A 273 31.37 -32.03 -15.06
C VAL A 273 32.53 -31.08 -15.29
N GLN A 274 33.75 -31.59 -15.44
CA GLN A 274 34.93 -30.76 -15.67
C GLN A 274 34.82 -30.00 -16.99
N GLU A 275 34.41 -30.67 -18.07
CA GLU A 275 34.19 -30.05 -19.37
C GLU A 275 33.12 -28.96 -19.32
N ASN A 276 32.01 -29.19 -18.61
CA ASN A 276 30.96 -28.19 -18.46
C ASN A 276 31.44 -26.97 -17.67
N LEU A 277 32.22 -27.17 -16.60
CA LEU A 277 32.77 -26.07 -15.80
C LEU A 277 33.76 -25.22 -16.61
N THR A 278 34.61 -25.84 -17.42
CA THR A 278 35.63 -25.12 -18.20
C THR A 278 35.07 -24.47 -19.46
N LEU A 279 34.22 -25.17 -20.21
CA LEU A 279 33.78 -24.71 -21.54
C LEU A 279 32.38 -24.08 -21.54
N ARG A 280 31.53 -24.41 -20.57
CA ARG A 280 30.08 -24.12 -20.62
C ARG A 280 29.56 -23.47 -19.35
N GLN A 281 30.45 -22.90 -18.54
CA GLN A 281 30.11 -22.14 -17.33
C GLN A 281 29.21 -22.93 -16.35
N GLY A 282 29.37 -24.25 -16.33
CA GLY A 282 28.60 -25.18 -15.50
C GLY A 282 27.29 -25.69 -16.11
N PHE A 283 26.95 -25.28 -17.33
CA PHE A 283 25.80 -25.80 -18.08
C PHE A 283 26.15 -27.04 -18.91
N GLY A 284 25.15 -27.92 -19.11
CA GLY A 284 25.25 -29.02 -20.06
C GLY A 284 25.21 -28.54 -21.51
N LYS A 285 25.74 -29.36 -22.42
CA LYS A 285 25.83 -29.08 -23.87
C LYS A 285 24.53 -28.56 -24.50
N GLN A 286 23.37 -29.12 -24.13
CA GLN A 286 22.10 -28.72 -24.73
C GLN A 286 21.66 -27.34 -24.25
N LEU A 287 21.68 -27.09 -22.94
CA LEU A 287 21.27 -25.81 -22.36
C LEU A 287 22.24 -24.68 -22.71
N TRP A 288 23.54 -25.00 -22.87
CA TRP A 288 24.54 -24.02 -23.29
C TRP A 288 24.21 -23.36 -24.63
N LYS A 289 23.62 -24.10 -25.59
CA LYS A 289 23.19 -23.56 -26.88
C LYS A 289 22.18 -22.42 -26.75
N ASP A 290 21.38 -22.42 -25.68
CA ASP A 290 20.39 -21.38 -25.40
C ASP A 290 20.98 -20.26 -24.53
N VAL A 291 21.85 -20.61 -23.57
CA VAL A 291 22.46 -19.66 -22.63
C VAL A 291 23.50 -18.75 -23.30
N GLU A 292 24.35 -19.30 -24.16
CA GLU A 292 25.43 -18.54 -24.81
C GLU A 292 24.91 -17.35 -25.65
N PRO A 293 23.89 -17.52 -26.51
CA PRO A 293 23.27 -16.39 -27.21
C PRO A 293 22.69 -15.34 -26.26
N LEU A 294 22.10 -15.74 -25.13
CA LEU A 294 21.53 -14.82 -24.15
C LEU A 294 22.62 -13.98 -23.47
N GLN A 295 23.75 -14.59 -23.10
CA GLN A 295 24.90 -13.87 -22.57
C GLN A 295 25.38 -12.79 -23.52
N ASN A 296 25.56 -13.16 -24.80
CA ASN A 296 26.06 -12.25 -25.82
C ASN A 296 25.05 -11.13 -26.09
N ARG A 297 23.75 -11.43 -26.12
CA ARG A 297 22.69 -10.46 -26.34
C ARG A 297 22.59 -9.44 -25.19
N PHE A 298 22.66 -9.89 -23.95
CA PHE A 298 22.47 -9.05 -22.76
C PHE A 298 23.78 -8.55 -22.15
N GLN A 299 24.93 -8.89 -22.74
CA GLN A 299 26.26 -8.52 -22.26
C GLN A 299 26.46 -8.89 -20.77
N CYS A 300 25.92 -10.04 -20.37
CA CYS A 300 25.99 -10.55 -19.00
C CYS A 300 26.66 -11.93 -18.98
N ARG A 301 27.19 -12.30 -17.82
CA ARG A 301 27.75 -13.65 -17.61
C ARG A 301 26.76 -14.50 -16.84
N ILE A 302 26.50 -15.71 -17.33
CA ILE A 302 25.51 -16.62 -16.77
C ILE A 302 26.25 -17.92 -16.43
N TYR A 303 26.23 -18.28 -15.15
CA TYR A 303 26.80 -19.51 -14.63
C TYR A 303 25.70 -20.46 -14.16
N GLY A 304 25.97 -21.75 -14.24
CA GLY A 304 25.09 -22.80 -13.75
C GLY A 304 25.76 -23.60 -12.66
N ASN A 305 25.10 -23.79 -11.51
CA ASN A 305 25.51 -24.82 -10.55
C ASN A 305 24.33 -25.38 -9.72
N PRO A 306 24.51 -26.48 -8.98
CA PRO A 306 23.41 -27.11 -8.23
C PRO A 306 22.82 -26.27 -7.10
N THR A 307 23.59 -25.32 -6.57
CA THR A 307 23.20 -24.51 -5.40
C THR A 307 22.59 -23.16 -5.78
N ALA A 308 22.71 -22.75 -7.05
CA ALA A 308 22.43 -21.39 -7.51
C ALA A 308 23.14 -20.33 -6.68
N TRP A 309 24.38 -20.59 -6.27
CA TRP A 309 25.13 -19.71 -5.39
C TRP A 309 26.57 -19.53 -5.87
N TRP A 310 27.17 -18.36 -5.65
CA TRP A 310 28.55 -18.14 -6.03
C TRP A 310 29.49 -19.06 -5.24
N ASN A 311 30.54 -19.55 -5.88
CA ASN A 311 31.60 -20.33 -5.25
C ASN A 311 32.96 -19.88 -5.79
N SER A 312 34.03 -20.32 -5.14
CA SER A 312 35.41 -19.95 -5.48
C SER A 312 35.84 -20.28 -6.91
N LEU A 313 35.09 -21.13 -7.63
CA LEU A 313 35.36 -21.51 -9.01
C LEU A 313 34.76 -20.55 -10.03
N ILE A 314 33.84 -19.66 -9.61
CA ILE A 314 33.26 -18.62 -10.46
C ILE A 314 34.09 -17.35 -10.28
N GLY A 315 35.27 -17.30 -10.90
CA GLY A 315 36.18 -16.17 -10.78
C GLY A 315 35.68 -14.89 -11.47
N VAL A 316 36.07 -13.73 -10.93
CA VAL A 316 35.83 -12.39 -11.53
C VAL A 316 36.66 -12.17 -12.82
N GLY A 317 37.60 -13.08 -13.14
CA GLY A 317 38.48 -13.04 -14.31
C GLY A 317 37.80 -13.16 -15.68
N GLY A 318 36.47 -13.18 -15.75
CA GLY A 318 35.69 -13.15 -16.99
C GLY A 318 35.35 -11.74 -17.51
N LEU A 319 35.83 -10.68 -16.85
CA LEU A 319 35.75 -9.31 -17.34
C LEU A 319 36.70 -9.14 -18.54
N PRO A 320 36.25 -8.63 -19.69
CA PRO A 320 37.16 -8.32 -20.79
C PRO A 320 38.21 -7.32 -20.31
N SER A 321 39.47 -7.77 -20.34
CA SER A 321 40.70 -7.02 -20.05
C SER A 321 40.69 -6.19 -18.77
N LEU A 322 40.98 -6.81 -17.63
CA LEU A 322 41.69 -6.14 -16.56
C LEU A 322 43.19 -6.30 -16.85
N PRO A 323 43.95 -5.23 -17.14
CA PRO A 323 45.40 -5.33 -17.18
C PRO A 323 45.87 -5.72 -15.77
N LEU A 324 46.60 -6.83 -15.70
CA LEU A 324 47.40 -7.18 -14.54
C LEU A 324 48.45 -6.08 -14.36
N CYS A 325 48.39 -5.35 -13.26
CA CYS A 325 49.51 -4.70 -12.59
C CYS A 325 49.37 -5.03 -11.10
#